data_AF-A0AAV4AP98-F1
#
_entry.id   AF-A0AAV4AP98-F1
#
_cell.length_a   1.000
_cell.length_b   1.000
_cell.length_c   1.000
_cell.angle_alpha   90.00
_cell.angle_beta   90.00
_cell.angle_gamma   90.00
#
_symmetry.space_group_name_H-M   'P 1'
#
loop_
_entity.id
_entity.type
_entity.pdbx_description
1 polymer ?
#
loop_
_entity_poly.entity_id
_entity_poly.type
_entity_poly.pdbx_seq_one_letter_code
_entity_poly.pdbx_strand_id
1 'polypeptide(L)'
;MIKNTEKPAIIKDYNHYNERLRQTPTNEFRESWQKKTVQLVRQQHALQNGTSLGENDPIDIAVSYDGSWLTRGHSSMIGIGCVIDVLTGYVLDFHVMSTFSQACQTTGEKPKADSQDNYAA
;
A
#
# COMPACT_ATOMS: atom_id res chain seq x y z
N MET A 1 -51.01 -5.00 5.34
CA MET A 1 -49.91 -4.07 5.66
C MET A 1 -48.70 -4.89 6.05
N ILE A 2 -47.71 -5.03 5.18
CA ILE A 2 -46.47 -5.77 5.45
C ILE A 2 -45.47 -4.76 5.99
N LYS A 3 -45.04 -4.92 7.25
CA LYS A 3 -43.97 -4.11 7.84
C LYS A 3 -42.65 -4.57 7.25
N ASN A 4 -42.06 -3.75 6.39
CA ASN A 4 -40.72 -3.98 5.86
C ASN A 4 -39.72 -3.64 6.97
N THR A 5 -39.22 -4.63 7.69
CA THR A 5 -38.13 -4.44 8.65
C THR A 5 -36.80 -4.57 7.90
N GLU A 6 -36.27 -3.45 7.43
CA GLU A 6 -34.89 -3.41 6.94
C GLU A 6 -33.93 -3.72 8.08
N LYS A 7 -33.08 -4.71 7.87
CA LYS A 7 -31.97 -5.07 8.76
C LYS A 7 -30.97 -3.90 8.75
N PRO A 8 -30.51 -3.37 9.89
CA PRO A 8 -29.53 -2.29 9.88
C PRO A 8 -28.25 -2.78 9.23
N ALA A 9 -27.86 -2.14 8.13
CA ALA A 9 -26.54 -2.33 7.55
C ALA A 9 -25.51 -1.89 8.60
N ILE A 10 -24.64 -2.81 9.03
CA ILE A 10 -23.48 -2.44 9.85
C ILE A 10 -22.55 -1.63 8.94
N ILE A 11 -22.74 -0.32 8.94
CA ILE A 11 -21.79 0.63 8.38
C ILE A 11 -20.61 0.60 9.35
N LYS A 12 -19.57 -0.17 9.05
CA LYS A 12 -18.27 0.09 9.65
C LYS A 12 -17.84 1.44 9.11
N ASP A 13 -17.98 2.48 9.92
CA ASP A 13 -17.73 3.86 9.50
C ASP A 13 -16.34 3.97 8.88
N TYR A 14 -16.26 4.74 7.80
CA TYR A 14 -15.04 5.03 7.05
C TYR A 14 -13.89 5.47 7.98
N ASN A 15 -14.23 6.13 9.09
CA ASN A 15 -13.30 6.52 10.15
C ASN A 15 -12.64 5.33 10.85
N HIS A 16 -13.36 4.24 11.10
CA HIS A 16 -12.80 3.02 11.69
C HIS A 16 -11.79 2.34 10.75
N TYR A 17 -12.08 2.34 9.45
CA TYR A 17 -11.15 1.80 8.45
C TYR A 17 -9.91 2.69 8.31
N ASN A 18 -10.09 4.01 8.33
CA ASN A 18 -8.99 4.98 8.32
C ASN A 18 -8.14 4.97 9.58
N GLU A 19 -8.71 4.74 10.76
CA GLU A 19 -7.92 4.58 11.99
C GLU A 19 -7.04 3.34 11.90
N ARG A 20 -7.59 2.22 11.42
CA ARG A 20 -6.83 0.98 11.23
C ARG A 20 -5.80 1.05 10.09
N LEU A 21 -6.07 1.86 9.07
CA LEU A 21 -5.13 2.15 7.99
C LEU A 21 -4.14 3.26 8.34
N ARG A 22 -4.43 4.17 9.28
CA ARG A 22 -3.46 5.10 9.91
C ARG A 22 -2.58 4.37 10.91
N GLN A 23 -3.10 3.29 11.50
CA GLN A 23 -2.31 2.21 12.07
C GLN A 23 -1.65 1.36 10.97
N THR A 24 -1.42 1.92 9.76
CA THR A 24 -0.46 1.37 8.80
C THR A 24 0.80 1.06 9.59
N PRO A 25 1.50 0.00 9.20
CA PRO A 25 2.53 -0.53 10.04
C PRO A 25 3.55 0.58 10.33
N THR A 26 3.96 0.68 11.60
CA THR A 26 5.12 1.50 11.97
C THR A 26 6.24 1.28 10.95
N ASN A 27 7.09 2.27 10.72
CA ASN A 27 8.25 2.12 9.83
C ASN A 27 8.99 0.79 10.08
N GLU A 28 9.02 0.33 11.34
CA GLU A 28 9.51 -0.99 11.76
C GLU A 28 8.87 -2.20 11.05
N PHE A 29 7.55 -2.27 10.90
CA PHE A 29 6.95 -3.38 10.15
C PHE A 29 7.27 -3.25 8.67
N ARG A 30 7.22 -2.03 8.10
CA ARG A 30 7.58 -1.83 6.68
C ARG A 30 9.01 -2.32 6.45
N GLU A 31 9.95 -1.92 7.30
CA GLU A 31 11.35 -2.34 7.27
C GLU A 31 11.51 -3.85 7.44
N SER A 32 10.85 -4.46 8.42
CA SER A 32 10.96 -5.92 8.66
C SER A 32 10.38 -6.75 7.51
N TRP A 33 9.26 -6.31 6.93
CA TRP A 33 8.65 -6.93 5.75
C TRP A 33 9.53 -6.78 4.52
N GLN A 34 10.01 -5.57 4.25
CA GLN A 34 10.86 -5.26 3.12
C GLN A 34 12.15 -6.07 3.20
N LYS A 35 12.80 -6.13 4.38
CA LYS A 35 14.01 -6.92 4.60
C LYS A 35 13.79 -8.40 4.27
N LYS A 36 12.70 -8.98 4.78
CA LYS A 36 12.36 -10.38 4.50
C LYS A 36 12.10 -10.62 3.02
N THR A 37 11.34 -9.73 2.38
CA THR A 37 10.95 -9.88 0.98
C THR A 37 12.16 -9.73 0.05
N VAL A 38 12.99 -8.70 0.27
CA VAL A 38 14.24 -8.50 -0.48
C VAL A 38 15.15 -9.72 -0.36
N GLN A 39 15.29 -10.31 0.83
CA GLN A 39 16.11 -11.51 1.01
C GLN A 39 15.61 -12.69 0.16
N LEU A 40 14.29 -12.92 0.13
CA LEU A 40 13.69 -14.02 -0.65
C LEU A 40 13.83 -13.78 -2.16
N VAL A 41 13.59 -12.55 -2.62
CA VAL A 41 13.75 -12.18 -4.03
C VAL A 41 15.20 -12.34 -4.47
N ARG A 42 16.16 -11.83 -3.68
CA ARG A 42 17.60 -11.99 -3.96
C ARG A 42 18.00 -13.46 -4.06
N GLN A 43 17.53 -14.30 -3.14
CA GLN A 43 17.80 -15.73 -3.17
C GLN A 43 17.26 -16.39 -4.45
N GLN A 44 16.03 -16.06 -4.84
CA GLN A 44 15.44 -16.66 -6.03
C GLN A 44 16.14 -16.23 -7.31
N HIS A 45 16.53 -14.96 -7.45
CA HIS A 45 17.30 -14.47 -8.59
C HIS A 45 18.70 -15.08 -8.65
N ALA A 46 19.38 -15.25 -7.51
CA ALA A 46 20.66 -15.96 -7.44
C ALA A 46 20.55 -17.40 -7.97
N LEU A 47 19.51 -18.12 -7.54
CA LEU A 47 19.23 -19.49 -7.99
C LEU A 47 18.89 -19.55 -9.49
N GLN A 48 18.02 -18.65 -9.97
CA GLN A 48 17.61 -18.57 -11.37
C GLN A 48 18.81 -18.30 -12.30
N ASN A 49 19.73 -17.42 -11.89
CA ASN A 49 20.87 -16.98 -12.68
C ASN A 49 22.14 -17.81 -12.41
N GLY A 50 22.07 -18.84 -11.55
CA GLY A 50 23.22 -19.67 -11.18
C GLY A 50 24.40 -18.89 -10.57
N THR A 51 24.12 -17.76 -9.92
CA THR A 51 25.13 -16.81 -9.44
C THR A 51 25.16 -16.80 -7.91
N SER A 52 26.36 -16.73 -7.33
CA SER A 52 26.52 -16.46 -5.89
C SER A 52 26.53 -14.95 -5.66
N LEU A 53 25.59 -14.46 -4.86
CA LEU A 53 25.50 -13.04 -4.50
C LEU A 53 25.98 -12.81 -3.06
N GLY A 54 26.80 -11.79 -2.86
CA GLY A 54 27.06 -11.20 -1.55
C GLY A 54 25.84 -10.48 -1.00
N GLU A 55 25.88 -10.16 0.30
CA GLU A 55 24.76 -9.50 1.00
C GLU A 55 24.35 -8.17 0.34
N ASN A 56 25.33 -7.38 -0.12
CA ASN A 56 25.13 -6.03 -0.66
C ASN A 56 25.31 -5.93 -2.18
N ASP A 57 25.47 -7.06 -2.88
CA ASP A 57 25.66 -7.03 -4.33
C ASP A 57 24.39 -6.51 -5.01
N PRO A 58 24.46 -5.49 -5.87
CA PRO A 58 23.29 -5.04 -6.62
C PRO A 58 22.82 -6.15 -7.58
N ILE A 59 21.51 -6.25 -7.76
CA ILE A 59 20.92 -7.12 -8.77
C ILE A 59 19.91 -6.36 -9.59
N ASP A 60 19.90 -6.64 -10.90
CA ASP A 60 18.87 -6.16 -11.80
C ASP A 60 17.65 -7.08 -11.68
N ILE A 61 16.48 -6.48 -11.45
CA ILE A 61 15.21 -7.20 -11.35
C ILE A 61 14.17 -6.53 -12.24
N ALA A 62 13.31 -7.35 -12.85
CA ALA A 62 12.12 -6.85 -13.53
C ALA A 62 10.98 -6.72 -12.52
N VAL A 63 10.33 -5.57 -12.51
CA VAL A 63 9.19 -5.31 -11.63
C VAL A 63 7.95 -4.97 -12.45
N SER A 64 6.79 -5.39 -11.96
CA SER A 64 5.50 -4.84 -12.36
C SER A 64 5.02 -3.87 -11.28
N TYR A 65 4.20 -2.90 -11.70
CA TYR A 65 3.50 -2.02 -10.79
C TYR A 65 2.01 -2.22 -10.99
N ASP A 66 1.29 -2.47 -9.90
CA ASP A 66 -0.16 -2.60 -9.91
C ASP A 66 -0.77 -1.84 -8.73
N GLY A 67 -2.00 -1.38 -8.89
CA GLY A 67 -2.69 -0.60 -7.89
C GLY A 67 -4.19 -0.76 -7.97
N SER A 68 -4.85 -0.58 -6.84
CA SER A 68 -6.30 -0.70 -6.74
C SER A 68 -6.87 0.32 -5.79
N TRP A 69 -8.11 0.74 -6.09
CA TRP A 69 -8.91 1.58 -5.21
C TRP A 69 -9.94 0.69 -4.50
N LEU A 70 -10.16 0.92 -3.21
CA LEU A 70 -11.10 0.13 -2.42
C LEU A 70 -12.52 0.29 -2.98
N THR A 71 -13.03 -0.65 -3.78
CA THR A 71 -14.28 -0.47 -4.51
C THR A 71 -15.52 -0.45 -3.61
N ARG A 72 -16.25 0.67 -3.63
CA ARG A 72 -17.69 0.70 -3.96
C ARG A 72 -18.04 2.04 -4.62
N GLY A 73 -18.20 2.02 -5.94
CA GLY A 73 -18.36 3.20 -6.79
C GLY A 73 -17.02 3.93 -7.00
N HIS A 74 -16.90 4.74 -8.06
CA HIS A 74 -15.73 5.59 -8.36
C HIS A 74 -15.47 6.70 -7.30
N SER A 75 -15.91 6.48 -6.07
CA SER A 75 -15.95 7.39 -4.94
C SER A 75 -15.11 6.88 -3.76
N SER A 76 -14.29 5.84 -3.97
CA SER A 76 -13.38 5.40 -2.93
C SER A 76 -12.32 6.44 -2.67
N MET A 77 -12.13 6.75 -1.38
CA MET A 77 -11.13 7.70 -0.95
C MET A 77 -9.80 7.02 -0.59
N ILE A 78 -9.65 5.70 -0.82
CA ILE A 78 -8.46 4.94 -0.42
C ILE A 78 -7.96 4.09 -1.58
N GLY A 79 -6.69 4.28 -1.91
CA GLY A 79 -5.97 3.54 -2.94
C GLY A 79 -4.72 2.87 -2.38
N ILE A 80 -4.27 1.82 -3.04
CA ILE A 80 -2.98 1.19 -2.80
C ILE A 80 -2.26 1.00 -4.14
N GLY A 81 -0.96 1.24 -4.16
CA GLY A 81 -0.06 0.87 -5.24
C GLY A 81 1.06 -0.02 -4.72
N CYS A 82 1.48 -1.00 -5.51
CA CYS A 82 2.47 -2.00 -5.14
C CYS A 82 3.51 -2.17 -6.26
N VAL A 83 4.78 -2.25 -5.88
CA VAL A 83 5.88 -2.70 -6.75
C VAL A 83 6.10 -4.19 -6.51
N ILE A 84 6.03 -4.99 -7.56
CA ILE A 84 6.00 -6.45 -7.48
C ILE A 84 7.14 -7.01 -8.34
N ASP A 85 7.98 -7.88 -7.76
CA ASP A 85 8.99 -8.61 -8.54
C ASP A 85 8.31 -9.61 -9.49
N VAL A 86 8.65 -9.54 -10.78
CA VAL A 86 7.99 -10.35 -11.82
C VAL A 86 8.30 -11.84 -11.68
N LEU A 87 9.48 -12.18 -11.16
CA LEU A 87 9.92 -13.57 -11.03
C LEU A 87 9.19 -14.30 -9.90
N THR A 88 9.10 -13.67 -8.72
CA THR A 88 8.56 -14.27 -7.50
C THR A 88 7.11 -13.90 -7.21
N GLY A 89 6.62 -12.79 -7.78
CA GLY A 89 5.33 -12.21 -7.44
C GLY A 89 5.28 -11.54 -6.07
N TYR A 90 6.43 -11.36 -5.39
CA TYR A 90 6.46 -10.69 -4.09
C TYR A 90 6.41 -9.17 -4.20
N VAL A 91 5.70 -8.54 -3.26
CA VAL A 91 5.60 -7.07 -3.14
C VAL A 91 6.85 -6.52 -2.45
N LEU A 92 7.67 -5.80 -3.21
CA LEU A 92 8.91 -5.16 -2.75
C LEU A 92 8.64 -3.90 -1.93
N ASP A 93 7.69 -3.10 -2.39
CA ASP A 93 7.22 -1.90 -1.71
C ASP A 93 5.75 -1.63 -2.05
N PHE A 94 5.09 -0.87 -1.19
CA PHE A 94 3.71 -0.44 -1.37
C PHE A 94 3.50 0.97 -0.82
N HIS A 95 2.58 1.68 -1.45
CA HIS A 95 2.13 3.00 -1.03
C HIS A 95 0.61 3.03 -0.88
N VAL A 96 0.15 3.50 0.27
CA VAL A 96 -1.29 3.67 0.56
C VAL A 96 -1.63 5.14 0.43
N MET A 97 -2.56 5.44 -0.48
CA MET A 97 -3.04 6.79 -0.76
C MET A 97 -4.43 6.98 -0.15
N SER A 98 -4.70 8.19 0.34
CA SER A 98 -6.04 8.57 0.74
C SER A 98 -6.38 9.99 0.24
N THR A 99 -7.54 10.16 -0.38
CA THR A 99 -8.07 11.49 -0.69
C THR A 99 -8.82 12.09 0.50
N PHE A 100 -8.95 11.36 1.61
CA PHE A 100 -9.54 11.85 2.84
C PHE A 100 -8.49 12.39 3.79
N SER A 101 -8.75 13.59 4.29
CA SER A 101 -8.02 14.19 5.40
C SER A 101 -9.01 14.67 6.45
N GLN A 102 -8.79 14.24 7.70
CA GLN A 102 -9.59 14.68 8.84
C GLN A 102 -9.45 16.20 9.03
N ALA A 103 -8.24 16.73 8.79
CA ALA A 103 -7.98 18.16 8.86
C ALA A 103 -8.87 18.92 7.86
N CYS A 104 -8.94 18.46 6.60
CA CYS A 104 -9.83 19.08 5.60
C CYS A 104 -11.30 19.05 5.99
N GLN A 105 -11.73 17.93 6.59
CA GLN A 105 -13.11 17.79 7.02
C GLN A 105 -13.45 18.75 8.16
N THR A 106 -12.50 18.96 9.09
CA THR A 106 -12.70 19.82 10.26
C THR A 106 -12.50 21.31 9.95
N THR A 107 -11.55 21.67 9.09
CA THR A 107 -11.19 23.08 8.80
C THR A 107 -11.82 23.63 7.53
N GLY A 108 -12.27 22.78 6.60
CA GLY A 108 -12.72 23.18 5.26
C GLY A 108 -11.58 23.60 4.32
N GLU A 109 -10.34 23.57 4.78
CA GLU A 109 -9.16 23.98 4.02
C GLU A 109 -8.43 22.76 3.44
N LYS A 110 -8.06 22.84 2.17
CA LYS A 110 -7.18 21.83 1.55
C LYS A 110 -5.73 22.08 1.98
N PRO A 111 -5.00 21.08 2.49
CA PRO A 111 -3.58 21.21 2.74
C PRO A 111 -2.88 21.53 1.42
N LYS A 112 -1.78 22.29 1.52
CA LYS A 112 -0.92 22.56 0.38
C LYS A 112 -0.45 21.21 -0.19
N ALA A 113 -0.48 21.06 -1.51
CA ALA A 113 0.02 19.85 -2.14
C ALA A 113 1.48 19.63 -1.71
N ASP A 114 1.83 18.39 -1.38
CA ASP A 114 3.22 18.02 -1.16
C ASP A 114 4.00 18.32 -2.44
N SER A 115 5.14 19.01 -2.32
CA SER A 115 6.00 19.27 -3.48
C SER A 115 6.45 17.93 -4.09
N GLN A 116 6.45 17.84 -5.42
CA GLN A 116 6.93 16.66 -6.16
C GLN A 116 8.39 16.30 -5.80
N ASP A 117 9.13 17.24 -5.23
CA ASP A 117 10.51 17.09 -4.75
C ASP A 117 10.66 16.06 -3.61
N ASN A 118 9.58 15.68 -2.91
CA ASN A 118 9.65 14.71 -1.80
C ASN A 118 9.61 13.24 -2.23
N TYR A 119 9.40 12.96 -3.52
CA TYR A 119 9.38 11.60 -4.09
C TYR A 119 10.57 11.33 -5.03
N ALA A 120 11.50 12.28 -5.13
CA ALA A 120 12.72 12.15 -5.92
C ALA A 120 13.93 11.91 -5.02
N ALA A 121 14.08 10.67 -4.53
CA ALA A 121 15.35 9.97 -4.24
C ALA A 121 15.07 8.66 -3.51
#